data_AF-A0A7C7QT50-F1
#
_entry.id   AF-A0A7C7QT50-F1
#
_cell.length_a   1.000
_cell.length_b   1.000
_cell.length_c   1.000
_cell.angle_alpha   90.00
_cell.angle_beta   90.00
_cell.angle_gamma   90.00
#
_symmetry.space_group_name_H-M   'P 1'
#
loop_
_entity.id
_entity.type
_entity.pdbx_description
1 polymer ?
#
loop_
_entity_poly.entity_id
_entity_poly.type
_entity_poly.pdbx_seq_one_letter_code
_entity_poly.pdbx_strand_id
1 'polypeptide(L)' 'NWILIDLIDTIVHIFTPETREYYGLEWIWADAQKVEV' A
#
# COMPACT_ATOMS: atom_id res chain seq x y z
N ASN A 1 -5.93 -1.08 11.81
CA ASN A 1 -7.10 -0.73 10.97
C ASN A 1 -6.62 -0.60 9.53
N TRP A 2 -7.14 -1.44 8.63
CA TRP A 2 -6.73 -1.52 7.23
C TRP A 2 -7.97 -1.72 6.36
N ILE A 3 -8.10 -0.89 5.32
CA ILE A 3 -9.08 -1.06 4.25
C ILE A 3 -8.34 -1.38 2.95
N LEU A 4 -8.80 -2.42 2.25
CA LEU A 4 -8.31 -2.83 0.94
C LEU A 4 -9.41 -2.60 -0.10
N ILE A 5 -9.06 -1.98 -1.22
CA ILE A 5 -9.95 -1.78 -2.36
C ILE A 5 -9.31 -2.43 -3.57
N ASP A 6 -10.04 -3.36 -4.18
CA ASP A 6 -9.63 -4.07 -5.40
C ASP A 6 -10.40 -3.50 -6.60
N LEU A 7 -9.66 -2.95 -7.57
CA LEU A 7 -10.18 -2.37 -8.81
C LEU A 7 -9.72 -3.17 -10.04
N ILE A 8 -9.35 -4.45 -9.87
CA ILE A 8 -8.83 -5.36 -10.90
C ILE A 8 -7.43 -4.95 -11.38
N ASP A 9 -7.30 -3.77 -11.98
CA ASP A 9 -6.03 -3.27 -12.53
C ASP A 9 -5.19 -2.52 -11.47
N THR A 10 -5.79 -2.15 -10.34
CA THR A 10 -5.13 -1.40 -9.27
C THR A 10 -5.67 -1.83 -7.90
N ILE A 11 -4.77 -1.97 -6.93
CA ILE A 11 -5.12 -2.25 -5.53
C ILE A 11 -4.73 -1.05 -4.67
N VAL A 12 -5.69 -0.56 -3.88
CA VAL A 12 -5.47 0.56 -2.96
C VAL A 12 -5.49 0.05 -1.54
N HIS A 13 -4.43 0.37 -0.79
CA HIS A 13 -4.31 0.05 0.63
C HIS A 13 -4.38 1.32 1.47
N ILE A 14 -5.40 1.42 2.33
CA ILE A 14 -5.56 2.55 3.26
C ILE A 14 -5.28 2.04 4.67
N PHE A 15 -4.21 2.56 5.28
CA PHE A 15 -3.71 2.14 6.58
C PHE A 15 -3.82 3.26 7.62
N THR A 16 -4.07 2.90 8.89
CA THR A 16 -3.66 3.79 10.00
C THR A 16 -2.14 3.78 10.18
N PRO A 17 -1.54 4.82 10.77
CA PRO A 17 -0.08 4.91 10.91
C PRO A 17 0.56 3.67 11.56
N GLU A 18 -0.02 3.16 12.64
CA GLU A 18 0.49 2.01 13.38
C GLU A 18 0.44 0.72 12.55
N THR A 19 -0.61 0.58 11.74
CA THR A 19 -0.80 -0.60 10.88
C THR A 19 0.17 -0.56 9.70
N ARG A 20 0.45 0.64 9.16
CA ARG A 20 1.42 0.84 8.08
C ARG A 20 2.84 0.46 8.51
N GLU A 21 3.24 0.88 9.70
CA GLU A 21 4.55 0.55 10.26
C GLU A 21 4.70 -0.94 10.57
N TYR A 22 3.65 -1.59 11.08
CA TYR A 22 3.65 -3.03 11.37
C TYR A 22 3.79 -3.90 10.11
N TYR A 23 3.05 -3.60 9.04
CA TYR A 23 3.07 -4.41 7.82
C TYR A 23 4.20 -4.02 6.85
N GLY A 24 4.62 -2.76 6.84
CA GLY A 24 5.79 -2.29 6.07
C GLY A 24 5.78 -2.68 4.59
N LEU A 25 4.61 -2.64 3.93
CA LEU A 25 4.45 -3.09 2.55
C LEU A 25 5.34 -2.33 1.57
N GLU A 26 5.78 -1.12 1.92
CA GLU A 26 6.72 -0.31 1.16
C GLU A 26 8.01 -1.06 0.82
N TRP A 27 8.47 -1.95 1.71
CA TRP A 27 9.68 -2.74 1.47
C TRP A 27 9.50 -3.76 0.35
N ILE A 28 8.30 -4.33 0.23
CA ILE A 28 7.98 -5.33 -0.80
C ILE A 28 7.94 -4.66 -2.18
N TRP A 29 7.46 -3.41 -2.23
CA TRP A 29 7.29 -2.64 -3.47
C TRP A 29 8.40 -1.60 -3.69
N ALA A 30 9.50 -1.68 -2.94
CA ALA A 30 10.54 -0.66 -2.95
C ALA A 30 11.21 -0.48 -4.34
N ASP A 31 11.31 -1.58 -5.09
CA ASP A 31 11.90 -1.60 -6.44
C ASP A 31 10.91 -1.21 -7.55
N ALA A 32 9.62 -1.03 -7.22
CA ALA A 32 8.62 -0.63 -8.21
C ALA A 32 8.83 0.82 -8.64
N GLN A 33 8.60 1.10 -9.93
CA GLN A 33 8.66 2.45 -10.44
C GLN A 33 7.61 3.32 -9.74
N LYS A 34 8.05 4.42 -9.13
CA LYS A 34 7.15 5.42 -8.57
C LYS A 34 6.48 6.18 -9.70
N VAL A 35 5.15 6.23 -9.65
CA VAL A 35 4.32 7.02 -10.55
C VAL A 35 3.91 8.28 -9.76
N GLU A 36 4.14 9.46 -10.33
CA GLU A 36 3.57 10.69 -9.76
C GLU A 36 2.05 10.68 -9.97
N VAL A 37 1.31 11.00 -8.91
CA VAL A 37 -0.15 10.97 -8.85
C VAL A 37 -0.68 12.37 -8.61
#